data_AF-A0A0U5GEW2-F1
#
_entry.id   AF-A0A0U5GEW2-F1
#
_cell.length_a   1.000
_cell.length_b   1.000
_cell.length_c   1.000
_cell.angle_alpha   90.00
_cell.angle_beta   90.00
_cell.angle_gamma   90.00
#
_symmetry.space_group_name_H-M   'P 1'
#
loop_
_entity.id
_entity.type
_entity.pdbx_description
1 polymer ?
#
loop_
_entity_poly.entity_id
_entity_poly.type
_entity_poly.pdbx_seq_one_letter_code
_entity_poly.pdbx_strand_id
1 'polypeptide(L)'
;MPAATPISSMEKMAIVFARLQIGGKDNGIRGFIVTLNDGKNMAPGITARLLPNRAGAHYLDHSITTFNHVYLSKEALLGELTKDPAADAQEEFSKLIWRVPIGTLSLTMSCIPVLKAASWIAARYAMKRTVGGDISSSSSYSTIATATATLTVSDPIQRNNEIPIIEFRTQQIPICHALAQGAVLAEFAAWSVNRFVERVKGVDNRLRHAHAMLFKTVAIGHALTSTRILAQEIGWRGLFEDNDIIRFELETRGVKIAEGDTTVLCIRLASDILYGKITLPTPLDSSTLLAQHENILLGEARALLLKCNGNFRSPAANRYLLPHCRTLVKAIGHRMAYEAAAAADIDPVLLKLYEVGAVKSDLACYVEHGLVSRSKVVEIEDSCITELMKGKIWTFLSDIDVDVGTFCDAPILSGERWGEFLGTLDTFNGQEVVTTY
;
A
#
# COMPACT_ATOMS: atom_id res chain seq x y z
N MET A 1 13.96 8.92 -6.53
CA MET A 1 14.93 9.68 -7.36
C MET A 1 14.13 10.54 -8.33
N PRO A 2 14.49 11.80 -8.58
CA PRO A 2 13.75 12.64 -9.51
C PRO A 2 13.97 12.22 -10.97
N ALA A 3 12.97 12.51 -11.79
CA ALA A 3 13.03 12.48 -13.25
C ALA A 3 13.68 13.78 -13.72
N ALA A 4 14.92 13.73 -14.22
CA ALA A 4 15.72 14.93 -14.53
C ALA A 4 16.25 14.98 -15.97
N THR A 5 16.11 13.90 -16.74
CA THR A 5 16.61 13.84 -18.12
C THR A 5 15.69 14.61 -19.06
N PRO A 6 16.15 15.04 -20.26
CA PRO A 6 15.30 15.68 -21.25
C PRO A 6 14.47 14.69 -22.08
N ILE A 7 14.51 13.38 -21.81
CA ILE A 7 13.90 12.32 -22.65
C ILE A 7 12.40 12.56 -22.90
N SER A 8 11.68 13.08 -21.90
CA SER A 8 10.25 13.37 -22.03
C SER A 8 9.94 14.59 -22.90
N SER A 9 10.95 15.25 -23.49
CA SER A 9 10.79 16.47 -24.28
C SER A 9 10.07 17.61 -23.56
N MET A 10 10.16 17.62 -22.22
CA MET A 10 9.56 18.63 -21.36
C MET A 10 10.66 19.35 -20.59
N GLU A 11 10.55 20.67 -20.49
CA GLU A 11 11.39 21.46 -19.59
C GLU A 11 11.22 20.99 -18.15
N LYS A 12 12.34 20.89 -17.41
CA LYS A 12 12.31 20.43 -16.02
C LYS A 12 12.98 21.44 -15.10
N MET A 13 12.28 21.80 -14.04
CA MET A 13 12.82 22.52 -12.88
C MET A 13 12.73 21.64 -11.63
N ALA A 14 13.61 21.85 -10.67
CA ALA A 14 13.60 21.12 -9.40
C ALA A 14 13.88 22.02 -8.21
N ILE A 15 13.43 21.57 -7.05
CA ILE A 15 13.92 22.03 -5.75
C ILE A 15 15.07 21.11 -5.35
N VAL A 16 16.29 21.63 -5.39
CA VAL A 16 17.50 20.90 -5.01
C VAL A 16 17.81 21.20 -3.55
N PHE A 17 17.85 20.16 -2.70
CA PHE A 17 18.27 20.32 -1.31
C PHE A 17 19.79 20.15 -1.19
N ALA A 18 20.47 21.18 -0.70
CA ALA A 18 21.93 21.20 -0.52
C ALA A 18 22.32 21.87 0.81
N ARG A 19 23.54 21.59 1.29
CA ARG A 19 24.11 22.23 2.48
C ARG A 19 24.55 23.65 2.14
N LEU A 20 23.97 24.65 2.80
CA LEU A 20 24.27 26.06 2.56
C LEU A 20 25.55 26.47 3.31
N GLN A 21 26.56 26.93 2.58
CA GLN A 21 27.82 27.44 3.13
C GLN A 21 27.92 28.95 2.90
N ILE A 22 28.14 29.73 3.96
CA ILE A 22 28.32 31.20 3.89
C ILE A 22 29.57 31.56 4.68
N GLY A 23 30.57 32.14 4.03
CA GLY A 23 31.83 32.53 4.69
C GLY A 23 32.54 31.37 5.40
N GLY A 24 32.44 30.14 4.85
CA GLY A 24 32.98 28.92 5.46
C GLY A 24 32.14 28.32 6.60
N LYS A 25 31.00 28.93 6.95
CA LYS A 25 30.07 28.42 7.97
C LYS A 25 28.96 27.59 7.34
N ASP A 26 28.67 26.44 7.94
CA ASP A 26 27.53 25.58 7.60
C ASP A 26 26.22 26.15 8.19
N ASN A 27 25.24 26.37 7.33
CA ASN A 27 23.91 26.88 7.69
C ASN A 27 22.81 25.81 7.51
N GLY A 28 23.20 24.54 7.44
CA GLY A 28 22.31 23.39 7.31
C GLY A 28 21.78 23.20 5.90
N ILE A 29 20.79 22.32 5.75
CA ILE A 29 20.19 21.99 4.46
C ILE A 29 19.20 23.09 4.06
N ARG A 30 19.22 23.52 2.79
CA ARG A 30 18.29 24.48 2.19
C ARG A 30 17.87 24.02 0.79
N GLY A 31 16.69 24.47 0.35
CA GLY A 31 16.16 24.22 -0.98
C GLY A 31 16.52 25.35 -1.95
N PHE A 32 16.89 24.98 -3.18
CA PHE A 32 17.21 25.91 -4.26
C PHE A 32 16.36 25.58 -5.49
N ILE A 33 15.72 26.57 -6.10
CA ILE A 33 15.06 26.39 -7.41
C ILE A 33 16.15 26.34 -8.49
N VAL A 34 16.15 25.27 -9.28
CA VAL A 34 17.13 25.05 -10.35
C VAL A 34 16.43 24.58 -11.62
N THR A 35 16.67 25.27 -12.73
CA THR A 35 16.32 24.78 -14.07
C THR A 35 17.29 23.66 -14.45
N LEU A 36 16.77 22.46 -14.69
CA LEU A 36 17.57 21.27 -14.96
C LEU A 36 17.85 21.10 -16.45
N ASN A 37 16.83 21.29 -17.30
CA ASN A 37 16.92 21.15 -18.75
C ASN A 37 15.80 21.93 -19.46
N ASP A 38 16.00 22.21 -20.75
CA ASP A 38 15.07 22.91 -21.65
C ASP A 38 14.18 21.95 -22.47
N GLY A 39 14.05 20.69 -22.03
CA GLY A 39 13.37 19.62 -22.77
C GLY A 39 14.19 19.03 -23.92
N LYS A 40 15.36 19.58 -24.25
CA LYS A 40 16.27 19.04 -25.29
C LYS A 40 17.66 18.78 -24.73
N ASN A 41 18.20 19.74 -23.98
CA ASN A 41 19.55 19.77 -23.45
C ASN A 41 19.51 20.04 -21.94
N MET A 42 20.44 19.41 -21.22
CA MET A 42 20.68 19.75 -19.82
C MET A 42 21.23 21.18 -19.70
N ALA A 43 20.87 21.87 -18.62
CA ALA A 43 21.43 23.18 -18.33
C ALA A 43 22.94 23.10 -18.05
N PRO A 44 23.72 24.16 -18.32
CA PRO A 44 25.17 24.16 -18.13
C PRO A 44 25.60 23.74 -16.72
N GLY A 45 26.59 22.85 -16.63
CA GLY A 45 27.10 22.33 -15.36
C GLY A 45 26.21 21.27 -14.69
N ILE A 46 25.04 20.93 -15.27
CA ILE A 46 24.16 19.87 -14.77
C ILE A 46 24.27 18.64 -15.67
N THR A 47 24.42 17.48 -15.06
CA THR A 47 24.38 16.18 -15.77
C THR A 47 23.35 15.28 -15.14
N ALA A 48 22.56 14.57 -15.96
CA ALA A 48 21.62 13.55 -15.52
C ALA A 48 22.00 12.22 -16.15
N ARG A 49 22.26 11.21 -15.32
CA ARG A 49 22.55 9.83 -15.75
C ARG A 49 21.33 8.97 -15.51
N LEU A 50 20.70 8.49 -16.57
CA LEU A 50 19.51 7.65 -16.51
C LEU A 50 19.81 6.34 -15.76
N LEU A 51 18.94 5.98 -14.84
CA LEU A 51 18.95 4.68 -14.17
C LEU A 51 18.18 3.66 -15.01
N PRO A 52 18.49 2.36 -14.91
CA PRO A 52 17.67 1.32 -15.53
C PRO A 52 16.21 1.41 -15.11
N ASN A 53 15.31 0.94 -15.97
CA ASN A 53 13.89 0.83 -15.65
C ASN A 53 13.69 -0.02 -14.39
N ARG A 54 12.76 0.41 -13.54
CA ARG A 54 12.37 -0.35 -12.35
C ARG A 54 11.32 -1.37 -12.76
N ALA A 55 11.35 -2.55 -12.15
CA ALA A 55 10.25 -3.51 -12.28
C ALA A 55 8.93 -2.85 -11.84
N GLY A 56 7.84 -3.10 -12.58
CA GLY A 56 6.53 -2.48 -12.41
C GLY A 56 6.38 -1.07 -13.00
N ALA A 57 7.23 -0.11 -12.60
CA ALA A 57 7.09 1.31 -12.99
C ALA A 57 7.95 1.67 -14.22
N HIS A 58 7.33 1.68 -15.41
CA HIS A 58 8.03 1.84 -16.69
C HIS A 58 8.21 3.28 -17.19
N TYR A 59 7.44 4.24 -16.68
CA TYR A 59 7.27 5.54 -17.35
C TYR A 59 8.08 6.71 -16.78
N LEU A 60 8.93 6.48 -15.77
CA LEU A 60 9.70 7.55 -15.13
C LEU A 60 11.20 7.42 -15.43
N ASP A 61 11.79 8.48 -15.98
CA ASP A 61 13.21 8.61 -16.29
C ASP A 61 14.05 8.93 -15.04
N HIS A 62 13.96 8.06 -14.03
CA HIS A 62 14.75 8.21 -12.81
C HIS A 62 16.23 8.30 -13.12
N SER A 63 16.90 9.28 -12.52
CA SER A 63 18.29 9.57 -12.85
C SER A 63 19.11 9.99 -11.64
N ILE A 64 20.43 9.86 -11.76
CA ILE A 64 21.39 10.51 -10.86
C ILE A 64 21.71 11.87 -11.47
N THR A 65 21.42 12.93 -10.74
CA THR A 65 21.73 14.31 -11.17
C THR A 65 22.97 14.82 -10.44
N THR A 66 23.93 15.35 -11.18
CA THR A 66 25.17 15.94 -10.64
C THR A 66 25.29 17.40 -11.07
N PHE A 67 25.68 18.26 -10.14
CA PHE A 67 25.85 19.69 -10.32
C PHE A 67 27.34 20.03 -10.17
N ASN A 68 27.94 20.59 -11.22
CA ASN A 68 29.34 21.00 -11.26
C ASN A 68 29.42 22.52 -11.37
N HIS A 69 29.73 23.19 -10.25
CA HIS A 69 29.86 24.65 -10.16
C HIS A 69 28.72 25.43 -10.84
N VAL A 70 27.47 25.02 -10.60
CA VAL A 70 26.28 25.67 -11.15
C VAL A 70 26.03 26.99 -10.43
N TYR A 71 25.99 28.08 -11.17
CA TYR A 71 25.71 29.42 -10.65
C TYR A 71 24.21 29.69 -10.65
N LEU A 72 23.69 30.13 -9.50
CA LEU A 72 22.28 30.49 -9.31
C LEU A 72 22.20 31.92 -8.79
N SER A 73 21.10 32.62 -9.11
CA SER A 73 20.82 33.91 -8.49
C SER A 73 20.49 33.75 -7.01
N LYS A 74 20.60 34.82 -6.22
CA LYS A 74 20.30 34.76 -4.78
C LYS A 74 18.83 34.38 -4.52
N GLU A 75 17.95 34.77 -5.43
CA GLU A 75 16.50 34.53 -5.40
C GLU A 75 16.16 33.04 -5.59
N ALA A 76 17.11 32.21 -6.04
CA ALA A 76 16.91 30.76 -6.13
C ALA A 76 16.80 30.08 -4.76
N LEU A 77 17.35 30.69 -3.70
CA LEU A 77 17.29 30.17 -2.33
C LEU A 77 15.86 30.28 -1.78
N LEU A 78 15.29 29.16 -1.35
CA LEU A 78 13.96 29.10 -0.76
C LEU A 78 13.97 29.33 0.76
N GLY A 79 13.07 30.19 1.22
CA GLY A 79 12.86 30.50 2.63
C GLY A 79 13.84 31.53 3.19
N GLU A 80 13.58 31.97 4.42
CA GLU A 80 14.43 32.94 5.12
C GLU A 80 15.59 32.24 5.85
N LEU A 81 16.69 32.97 6.05
CA LEU A 81 17.80 32.50 6.87
C LEU A 81 17.52 32.77 8.34
N THR A 82 17.55 31.73 9.15
CA THR A 82 17.47 31.86 10.61
C THR A 82 18.77 32.38 11.19
N LYS A 83 18.66 33.10 12.33
CA LYS A 83 19.81 33.70 13.01
C LYS A 83 20.76 32.65 13.61
N ASP A 84 20.24 31.50 14.03
CA ASP A 84 21.02 30.37 14.52
C ASP A 84 20.57 29.03 13.89
N PRO A 85 21.17 28.62 12.77
CA PRO A 85 20.82 27.38 12.08
C PRO A 85 21.19 26.11 12.85
N ALA A 86 22.09 26.19 13.84
CA ALA A 86 22.62 25.03 14.55
C ALA A 86 21.74 24.59 15.72
N ALA A 87 21.17 25.55 16.46
CA ALA A 87 20.28 25.28 17.58
C ALA A 87 18.97 24.58 17.15
N ASP A 88 18.44 24.92 15.97
CA ASP A 88 17.10 24.49 15.51
C ASP A 88 17.12 23.61 14.26
N ALA A 89 18.25 23.01 13.89
CA ALA A 89 18.45 22.36 12.59
C ALA A 89 17.36 21.33 12.21
N GLN A 90 16.87 20.53 13.16
CA GLN A 90 15.82 19.53 12.91
C GLN A 90 14.44 20.15 12.68
N GLU A 91 14.12 21.20 13.44
CA GLU A 91 12.86 21.92 13.29
C GLU A 91 12.84 22.70 11.98
N GLU A 92 13.93 23.40 11.67
CA GLU A 92 14.11 24.14 10.44
C GLU A 92 14.02 23.24 9.20
N PHE A 93 14.69 22.08 9.23
CA PHE A 93 14.55 21.12 8.14
C PHE A 93 13.11 20.62 8.01
N SER A 94 12.42 20.36 9.13
CA SER A 94 11.01 19.93 9.12
C SER A 94 10.08 20.99 8.51
N LYS A 95 10.35 22.28 8.74
CA LYS A 95 9.63 23.39 8.08
C LYS A 95 9.88 23.40 6.57
N LEU A 96 11.09 23.12 6.11
CA LEU A 96 11.40 23.05 4.67
C LEU A 96 10.68 21.89 3.96
N ILE A 97 10.56 20.75 4.63
CA ILE A 97 9.92 19.54 4.07
C ILE A 97 8.45 19.37 4.50
N TRP A 98 7.76 20.46 4.88
CA TRP A 98 6.39 20.41 5.39
C TRP A 98 5.37 19.75 4.45
N ARG A 99 5.69 19.65 3.14
CA ARG A 99 4.86 18.96 2.14
C ARG A 99 5.06 17.44 2.11
N VAL A 100 6.13 16.91 2.70
CA VAL A 100 6.37 15.45 2.73
C VAL A 100 5.19 14.70 3.33
N PRO A 101 4.62 15.10 4.49
CA PRO A 101 3.42 14.45 5.03
C PRO A 101 2.20 14.45 4.09
N ILE A 102 2.06 15.47 3.22
CA ILE A 102 1.01 15.49 2.19
C ILE A 102 1.27 14.36 1.19
N GLY A 103 2.49 14.29 0.67
CA GLY A 103 2.91 13.22 -0.23
C GLY A 103 2.81 11.83 0.42
N THR A 104 3.19 11.70 1.69
CA THR A 104 3.04 10.47 2.48
C THR A 104 1.59 10.00 2.46
N LEU A 105 0.61 10.88 2.67
CA LEU A 105 -0.80 10.52 2.68
C LEU A 105 -1.32 10.26 1.25
N SER A 106 -1.15 11.22 0.35
CA SER A 106 -1.74 11.17 -1.00
C SER A 106 -1.18 10.03 -1.84
N LEU A 107 0.14 9.79 -1.80
CA LEU A 107 0.76 8.70 -2.56
C LEU A 107 0.33 7.33 -2.01
N THR A 108 0.15 7.22 -0.70
CA THR A 108 -0.31 5.97 -0.06
C THR A 108 -1.77 5.65 -0.38
N MET A 109 -2.61 6.66 -0.64
CA MET A 109 -4.02 6.41 -1.00
C MET A 109 -4.17 5.55 -2.26
N SER A 110 -3.14 5.45 -3.11
CA SER A 110 -3.12 4.50 -4.24
C SER A 110 -3.26 3.03 -3.83
N CYS A 111 -2.96 2.67 -2.57
CA CYS A 111 -3.20 1.33 -2.05
C CYS A 111 -4.68 0.92 -2.08
N ILE A 112 -5.61 1.89 -2.03
CA ILE A 112 -7.05 1.61 -2.07
C ILE A 112 -7.46 1.06 -3.45
N PRO A 113 -7.24 1.78 -4.58
CA PRO A 113 -7.55 1.24 -5.89
C PRO A 113 -6.72 -0.01 -6.22
N VAL A 114 -5.48 -0.12 -5.72
CA VAL A 114 -4.68 -1.36 -5.86
C VAL A 114 -5.39 -2.57 -5.25
N LEU A 115 -5.91 -2.47 -4.02
CA LEU A 115 -6.63 -3.57 -3.38
C LEU A 115 -7.94 -3.90 -4.09
N LYS A 116 -8.68 -2.88 -4.51
CA LYS A 116 -9.91 -3.03 -5.30
C LYS A 116 -9.63 -3.76 -6.61
N ALA A 117 -8.69 -3.26 -7.42
CA ALA A 117 -8.33 -3.85 -8.71
C ALA A 117 -7.77 -5.27 -8.55
N ALA A 118 -6.86 -5.51 -7.60
CA ALA A 118 -6.27 -6.83 -7.40
C ALA A 118 -7.31 -7.87 -6.98
N SER A 119 -8.21 -7.53 -6.05
CA SER A 119 -9.28 -8.44 -5.63
C SER A 119 -10.28 -8.72 -6.74
N TRP A 120 -10.61 -7.71 -7.54
CA TRP A 120 -11.50 -7.85 -8.69
C TRP A 120 -10.90 -8.71 -9.79
N ILE A 121 -9.66 -8.45 -10.21
CA ILE A 121 -8.94 -9.26 -11.20
C ILE A 121 -8.86 -10.72 -10.73
N ALA A 122 -8.45 -10.95 -9.48
CA ALA A 122 -8.34 -12.29 -8.93
C ALA A 122 -9.69 -13.02 -8.87
N ALA A 123 -10.76 -12.34 -8.44
CA ALA A 123 -12.10 -12.92 -8.40
C ALA A 123 -12.61 -13.28 -9.80
N ARG A 124 -12.50 -12.36 -10.76
CA ARG A 124 -12.91 -12.57 -12.15
C ARG A 124 -12.16 -13.74 -12.79
N TYR A 125 -10.86 -13.87 -12.50
CA TYR A 125 -10.09 -15.02 -12.93
C TYR A 125 -10.56 -16.31 -12.24
N ALA A 126 -10.73 -16.30 -10.92
CA ALA A 126 -11.13 -17.46 -10.13
C ALA A 126 -12.51 -18.01 -10.50
N MET A 127 -13.42 -17.14 -10.95
CA MET A 127 -14.75 -17.52 -11.45
C MET A 127 -14.72 -18.22 -12.81
N LYS A 128 -13.68 -17.97 -13.61
CA LYS A 128 -13.52 -18.54 -14.96
C LYS A 128 -12.61 -19.74 -14.99
N ARG A 129 -11.57 -19.73 -14.16
CA ARG A 129 -10.59 -20.79 -14.10
C ARG A 129 -11.21 -22.00 -13.41
N THR A 130 -11.22 -23.13 -14.11
CA THR A 130 -11.71 -24.40 -13.61
C THR A 130 -10.59 -25.38 -13.32
N VAL A 131 -10.87 -26.33 -12.42
CA VAL A 131 -10.06 -27.53 -12.15
C VAL A 131 -10.95 -28.77 -12.21
N GLY A 132 -10.35 -29.94 -12.45
CA GLY A 132 -11.09 -31.20 -12.48
C GLY A 132 -11.70 -31.53 -11.10
N GLY A 133 -12.98 -31.89 -11.06
CA GLY A 133 -13.68 -32.26 -9.84
C GLY A 133 -15.11 -32.78 -10.09
N ASP A 134 -15.62 -33.57 -9.16
CA ASP A 134 -16.98 -34.12 -9.23
C ASP A 134 -17.98 -33.14 -8.60
N ILE A 135 -18.87 -32.59 -9.43
CA ILE A 135 -19.87 -31.57 -9.06
C ILE A 135 -20.81 -32.08 -7.96
N SER A 136 -20.99 -33.41 -7.83
CA SER A 136 -21.85 -34.04 -6.81
C SER A 136 -21.41 -33.80 -5.36
N SER A 137 -20.19 -33.31 -5.15
CA SER A 137 -19.62 -32.98 -3.84
C SER A 137 -19.43 -31.47 -3.60
N SER A 138 -19.79 -30.62 -4.57
CA SER A 138 -19.63 -29.17 -4.47
C SER A 138 -20.71 -28.54 -3.58
N SER A 139 -20.25 -27.69 -2.67
CA SER A 139 -21.02 -26.89 -1.72
C SER A 139 -22.15 -26.08 -2.40
N SER A 140 -23.19 -25.72 -1.63
CA SER A 140 -24.50 -25.16 -2.01
C SER A 140 -24.51 -23.81 -2.77
N TYR A 141 -23.39 -23.38 -3.34
CA TYR A 141 -23.22 -22.10 -4.03
C TYR A 141 -23.30 -22.22 -5.56
N SER A 142 -23.53 -23.43 -6.08
CA SER A 142 -23.51 -23.78 -7.50
C SER A 142 -24.51 -23.04 -8.42
N THR A 143 -25.42 -22.23 -7.88
CA THR A 143 -26.23 -21.31 -8.70
C THR A 143 -25.38 -20.21 -9.35
N ILE A 144 -24.17 -19.95 -8.84
CA ILE A 144 -23.28 -18.85 -9.25
C ILE A 144 -22.63 -19.07 -10.63
N ALA A 145 -22.36 -20.32 -11.04
CA ALA A 145 -21.72 -20.60 -12.34
C ALA A 145 -22.63 -20.33 -13.54
N THR A 146 -23.95 -20.34 -13.36
CA THR A 146 -24.94 -20.31 -14.45
C THR A 146 -25.14 -18.92 -15.06
N ALA A 147 -24.81 -17.84 -14.35
CA ALA A 147 -25.04 -16.46 -14.82
C ALA A 147 -24.01 -15.99 -15.88
N THR A 148 -22.84 -16.64 -15.98
CA THR A 148 -21.77 -16.25 -16.92
C THR A 148 -21.76 -17.10 -18.20
N ALA A 149 -22.56 -18.18 -18.25
CA ALA A 149 -22.56 -19.15 -19.34
C ALA A 149 -23.31 -18.71 -20.61
N THR A 150 -23.94 -17.52 -20.63
CA THR A 150 -24.71 -17.05 -21.79
C THR A 150 -23.89 -16.31 -22.84
N LEU A 151 -22.56 -16.22 -22.71
CA LEU A 151 -21.70 -15.50 -23.66
C LEU A 151 -20.40 -16.24 -24.01
N THR A 152 -20.46 -17.50 -24.45
CA THR A 152 -19.40 -18.05 -25.32
C THR A 152 -19.95 -19.11 -26.26
N VAL A 153 -19.56 -18.98 -27.52
CA VAL A 153 -19.78 -19.91 -28.63
C VAL A 153 -19.47 -21.35 -28.22
N SER A 154 -20.34 -22.25 -28.64
CA SER A 154 -20.31 -23.70 -28.49
C SER A 154 -18.94 -24.34 -28.79
N ASP A 155 -18.22 -24.71 -27.74
CA ASP A 155 -17.09 -25.65 -27.78
C ASP A 155 -17.65 -27.08 -27.58
N PRO A 156 -17.40 -28.08 -28.46
CA PRO A 156 -18.11 -29.37 -28.44
C PRO A 156 -17.71 -30.33 -27.31
N ILE A 157 -16.86 -29.91 -26.37
CA ILE A 157 -16.45 -30.76 -25.24
C ILE A 157 -17.34 -30.42 -24.04
N GLN A 158 -18.37 -31.23 -23.79
CA GLN A 158 -19.11 -31.24 -22.53
C GLN A 158 -18.14 -31.51 -21.37
N ARG A 159 -17.64 -30.45 -20.72
CA ARG A 159 -16.78 -30.53 -19.53
C ARG A 159 -17.64 -30.82 -18.29
N ASN A 160 -18.19 -32.03 -18.18
CA ASN A 160 -19.10 -32.41 -17.09
C ASN A 160 -18.45 -32.52 -15.70
N ASN A 161 -17.13 -32.30 -15.56
CA ASN A 161 -16.38 -32.47 -14.29
C ASN A 161 -15.41 -31.30 -14.01
N GLU A 162 -15.85 -30.06 -14.21
CA GLU A 162 -15.03 -28.86 -13.93
C GLU A 162 -15.66 -27.98 -12.86
N ILE A 163 -14.86 -27.60 -11.86
CA ILE A 163 -15.28 -26.73 -10.75
C ILE A 163 -14.50 -25.41 -10.84
N PRO A 164 -15.17 -24.25 -10.90
CA PRO A 164 -14.52 -22.95 -10.80
C PRO A 164 -13.70 -22.83 -9.51
N ILE A 165 -12.49 -22.30 -9.60
CA ILE A 165 -11.61 -22.25 -8.41
C ILE A 165 -12.12 -21.29 -7.33
N ILE A 166 -13.02 -20.36 -7.67
CA ILE A 166 -13.70 -19.49 -6.69
C ILE A 166 -14.52 -20.28 -5.66
N GLU A 167 -14.86 -21.55 -5.91
CA GLU A 167 -15.57 -22.42 -4.95
C GLU A 167 -14.68 -22.84 -3.76
N PHE A 168 -13.36 -22.73 -3.89
CA PHE A 168 -12.44 -23.14 -2.82
C PHE A 168 -12.15 -22.00 -1.84
N ARG A 169 -12.19 -22.30 -0.54
CA ARG A 169 -11.83 -21.37 0.54
C ARG A 169 -10.46 -20.74 0.38
N THR A 170 -9.50 -21.49 -0.17
CA THR A 170 -8.15 -21.01 -0.45
C THR A 170 -8.13 -19.83 -1.42
N GLN A 171 -9.11 -19.75 -2.34
CA GLN A 171 -9.27 -18.63 -3.26
C GLN A 171 -10.15 -17.53 -2.65
N GLN A 172 -11.24 -17.91 -1.97
CA GLN A 172 -12.19 -16.96 -1.39
C GLN A 172 -11.58 -16.08 -0.29
N ILE A 173 -10.80 -16.67 0.63
CA ILE A 173 -10.21 -15.98 1.79
C ILE A 173 -9.37 -14.77 1.35
N PRO A 174 -8.34 -14.90 0.50
CA PRO A 174 -7.51 -13.75 0.14
C PRO A 174 -8.26 -12.68 -0.64
N ILE A 175 -9.20 -13.06 -1.52
CA ILE A 175 -10.05 -12.12 -2.27
C ILE A 175 -10.90 -11.30 -1.30
N CYS A 176 -11.64 -11.95 -0.40
CA CYS A 176 -12.54 -11.28 0.53
C CYS A 176 -11.78 -10.41 1.54
N HIS A 177 -10.61 -10.84 2.01
CA HIS A 177 -9.75 -9.99 2.85
C HIS A 177 -9.30 -8.73 2.13
N ALA A 178 -8.88 -8.84 0.86
CA ALA A 178 -8.49 -7.67 0.07
C ALA A 178 -9.66 -6.69 -0.14
N LEU A 179 -10.88 -7.20 -0.36
CA LEU A 179 -12.10 -6.39 -0.44
C LEU A 179 -12.37 -5.64 0.87
N ALA A 180 -12.37 -6.34 2.01
CA ALA A 180 -12.59 -5.74 3.32
C ALA A 180 -11.54 -4.68 3.65
N GLN A 181 -10.28 -4.94 3.31
CA GLN A 181 -9.18 -3.97 3.48
C GLN A 181 -9.36 -2.73 2.61
N GLY A 182 -9.75 -2.90 1.34
CA GLY A 182 -10.01 -1.77 0.45
C GLY A 182 -11.14 -0.87 0.96
N ALA A 183 -12.23 -1.48 1.43
CA ALA A 183 -13.36 -0.76 2.02
C ALA A 183 -12.96 0.02 3.28
N VAL A 184 -12.29 -0.62 4.23
CA VAL A 184 -11.85 0.03 5.48
C VAL A 184 -10.81 1.12 5.23
N LEU A 185 -9.88 0.91 4.29
CA LEU A 185 -8.87 1.92 3.96
C LEU A 185 -9.46 3.16 3.28
N ALA A 186 -10.55 3.03 2.52
CA ALA A 186 -11.24 4.19 1.95
C ALA A 186 -11.74 5.13 3.06
N GLU A 187 -12.41 4.58 4.07
CA GLU A 187 -12.92 5.36 5.21
C GLU A 187 -11.79 5.87 6.10
N PHE A 188 -10.75 5.06 6.32
CA PHE A 188 -9.59 5.52 7.08
C PHE A 188 -8.82 6.64 6.37
N ALA A 189 -8.77 6.62 5.03
CA ALA A 189 -8.20 7.71 4.25
C ALA A 189 -9.03 8.98 4.38
N ALA A 190 -10.36 8.90 4.22
CA ALA A 190 -11.25 10.06 4.38
C ALA A 190 -11.11 10.68 5.79
N TRP A 191 -11.12 9.84 6.82
CA TRP A 191 -10.89 10.25 8.21
C TRP A 191 -9.51 10.91 8.40
N SER A 192 -8.45 10.31 7.85
CA SER A 192 -7.09 10.83 7.96
C SER A 192 -6.92 12.15 7.22
N VAL A 193 -7.51 12.30 6.03
CA VAL A 193 -7.51 13.55 5.24
C VAL A 193 -8.22 14.66 6.01
N ASN A 194 -9.39 14.39 6.58
CA ASN A 194 -10.11 15.40 7.37
C ASN A 194 -9.25 15.91 8.53
N ARG A 195 -8.63 15.01 9.31
CA ARG A 195 -7.73 15.40 10.42
C ARG A 195 -6.45 16.09 9.95
N PHE A 196 -5.97 15.73 8.77
CA PHE A 196 -4.79 16.34 8.18
C PHE A 196 -5.08 17.77 7.69
N VAL A 197 -6.23 17.97 7.04
CA VAL A 197 -6.65 19.25 6.43
C VAL A 197 -7.22 20.21 7.46
N GLU A 198 -7.83 19.73 8.55
CA GLU A 198 -8.33 20.57 9.65
C GLU A 198 -7.25 21.55 10.15
N ARG A 199 -7.38 22.81 9.70
CA ARG A 199 -6.49 23.91 10.07
C ARG A 199 -6.99 24.61 11.33
N VAL A 200 -7.16 23.84 12.40
CA VAL A 200 -7.38 24.43 13.72
C VAL A 200 -6.08 25.09 14.17
N LYS A 201 -6.14 26.38 14.52
CA LYS A 201 -4.99 27.11 15.08
C LYS A 201 -4.49 26.37 16.33
N GLY A 202 -3.20 26.08 16.39
CA GLY A 202 -2.56 25.43 17.54
C GLY A 202 -2.41 23.91 17.47
N VAL A 203 -2.90 23.23 16.42
CA VAL A 203 -2.64 21.78 16.23
C VAL A 203 -1.19 21.55 15.81
N ASP A 204 -0.48 20.69 16.55
CA ASP A 204 0.91 20.32 16.27
C ASP A 204 1.01 19.63 14.89
N ASN A 205 1.92 20.12 14.03
CA ASN A 205 2.22 19.51 12.75
C ASN A 205 2.72 18.05 12.88
N ARG A 206 3.28 17.67 14.02
CA ARG A 206 3.63 16.28 14.34
C ARG A 206 2.39 15.37 14.37
N LEU A 207 1.27 15.86 14.90
CA LEU A 207 0.02 15.08 14.94
C LEU A 207 -0.54 14.87 13.54
N ARG A 208 -0.51 15.90 12.68
CA ARG A 208 -0.90 15.76 11.26
C ARG A 208 -0.05 14.71 10.55
N HIS A 209 1.27 14.77 10.74
CA HIS A 209 2.17 13.78 10.17
C HIS A 209 1.90 12.38 10.76
N ALA A 210 1.59 12.26 12.05
CA ALA A 210 1.24 11.00 12.67
C ALA A 210 0.05 10.31 11.99
N HIS A 211 -1.01 11.06 11.63
CA HIS A 211 -2.14 10.49 10.87
C HIS A 211 -1.70 9.92 9.51
N ALA A 212 -0.87 10.65 8.76
CA ALA A 212 -0.32 10.16 7.49
C ALA A 212 0.56 8.91 7.69
N MET A 213 1.36 8.85 8.75
CA MET A 213 2.25 7.73 9.08
C MET A 213 1.47 6.48 9.51
N LEU A 214 0.39 6.64 10.27
CA LEU A 214 -0.52 5.56 10.67
C LEU A 214 -1.22 4.98 9.45
N PHE A 215 -1.85 5.85 8.64
CA PHE A 215 -2.49 5.44 7.38
C PHE A 215 -1.51 4.68 6.49
N LYS A 216 -0.32 5.25 6.26
CA LYS A 216 0.73 4.60 5.47
C LYS A 216 1.14 3.23 5.99
N THR A 217 1.28 3.08 7.30
CA THR A 217 1.70 1.81 7.89
C THR A 217 0.67 0.71 7.64
N VAL A 218 -0.61 1.03 7.79
CA VAL A 218 -1.73 0.09 7.60
C VAL A 218 -1.93 -0.21 6.11
N ALA A 219 -2.06 0.82 5.28
CA ALA A 219 -2.32 0.68 3.85
C ALA A 219 -1.23 -0.10 3.11
N ILE A 220 0.05 0.21 3.36
CA ILE A 220 1.18 -0.52 2.76
C ILE A 220 1.23 -1.97 3.25
N GLY A 221 0.92 -2.20 4.54
CA GLY A 221 0.84 -3.54 5.11
C GLY A 221 -0.18 -4.42 4.40
N HIS A 222 -1.38 -3.88 4.17
CA HIS A 222 -2.45 -4.57 3.46
C HIS A 222 -2.12 -4.78 1.99
N ALA A 223 -1.80 -3.71 1.25
CA ALA A 223 -1.55 -3.80 -0.18
C ALA A 223 -0.43 -4.81 -0.50
N LEU A 224 0.74 -4.73 0.16
CA LEU A 224 1.85 -5.65 -0.11
C LEU A 224 1.55 -7.11 0.24
N THR A 225 0.71 -7.36 1.24
CA THR A 225 0.36 -8.73 1.64
C THR A 225 -0.65 -9.31 0.66
N SER A 226 -1.70 -8.54 0.37
CA SER A 226 -2.81 -8.98 -0.47
C SER A 226 -2.40 -9.13 -1.93
N THR A 227 -1.68 -8.16 -2.52
CA THR A 227 -1.23 -8.30 -3.93
C THR A 227 -0.30 -9.49 -4.10
N ARG A 228 0.58 -9.77 -3.13
CA ARG A 228 1.47 -10.93 -3.18
C ARG A 228 0.70 -12.24 -3.21
N ILE A 229 -0.25 -12.41 -2.29
CA ILE A 229 -1.04 -13.63 -2.21
C ILE A 229 -1.91 -13.76 -3.46
N LEU A 230 -2.63 -12.71 -3.85
CA LEU A 230 -3.51 -12.74 -5.03
C LEU A 230 -2.75 -13.02 -6.33
N ALA A 231 -1.54 -12.48 -6.50
CA ALA A 231 -0.69 -12.81 -7.66
C ALA A 231 -0.33 -14.31 -7.70
N GLN A 232 -0.08 -14.93 -6.55
CA GLN A 232 0.22 -16.37 -6.47
C GLN A 232 -1.02 -17.22 -6.74
N GLU A 233 -2.20 -16.80 -6.26
CA GLU A 233 -3.46 -17.55 -6.38
C GLU A 233 -4.03 -17.57 -7.81
N ILE A 234 -3.60 -16.66 -8.69
CA ILE A 234 -3.93 -16.71 -10.13
C ILE A 234 -2.93 -17.55 -10.96
N GLY A 235 -1.99 -18.22 -10.29
CA GLY A 235 -1.00 -19.10 -10.90
C GLY A 235 0.02 -18.33 -11.75
N TRP A 236 0.53 -18.97 -12.81
CA TRP A 236 1.56 -18.37 -13.68
C TRP A 236 1.14 -17.02 -14.28
N ARG A 237 -0.17 -16.79 -14.44
CA ARG A 237 -0.73 -15.52 -14.94
C ARG A 237 -0.32 -14.33 -14.08
N GLY A 238 -0.17 -14.52 -12.77
CA GLY A 238 0.21 -13.46 -11.84
C GLY A 238 1.70 -13.13 -11.85
N LEU A 239 2.51 -13.83 -12.66
CA LEU A 239 3.92 -13.47 -12.88
C LEU A 239 4.10 -12.44 -14.00
N PHE A 240 3.06 -12.22 -14.82
CA PHE A 240 3.11 -11.33 -15.97
C PHE A 240 2.54 -9.97 -15.59
N GLU A 241 3.32 -8.91 -15.81
CA GLU A 241 2.93 -7.54 -15.48
C GLU A 241 1.68 -7.08 -16.24
N ASP A 242 1.38 -7.69 -17.39
CA ASP A 242 0.18 -7.42 -18.18
C ASP A 242 -1.11 -7.70 -17.41
N ASN A 243 -1.08 -8.59 -16.39
CA ASN A 243 -2.24 -8.88 -15.54
C ASN A 243 -2.31 -8.01 -14.28
N ASP A 244 -1.54 -6.93 -14.24
CA ASP A 244 -1.52 -5.84 -13.27
C ASP A 244 -1.14 -6.18 -11.81
N ILE A 245 -1.54 -7.34 -11.25
CA ILE A 245 -1.40 -7.59 -9.79
C ILE A 245 0.07 -7.52 -9.32
N ILE A 246 1.00 -8.15 -10.04
CA ILE A 246 2.42 -8.11 -9.69
C ILE A 246 3.01 -6.70 -9.88
N ARG A 247 2.55 -5.98 -10.90
CA ARG A 247 2.92 -4.59 -11.13
C ARG A 247 2.47 -3.70 -9.96
N PHE A 248 1.24 -3.87 -9.48
CA PHE A 248 0.75 -3.17 -8.30
C PHE A 248 1.58 -3.47 -7.04
N GLU A 249 2.01 -4.72 -6.83
CA GLU A 249 2.90 -5.06 -5.72
C GLU A 249 4.23 -4.28 -5.82
N LEU A 250 4.85 -4.28 -6.99
CA LEU A 250 6.13 -3.63 -7.26
C LEU A 250 6.04 -2.10 -7.09
N GLU A 251 4.97 -1.48 -7.57
CA GLU A 251 4.72 -0.05 -7.38
C GLU A 251 4.49 0.28 -5.89
N THR A 252 3.72 -0.54 -5.17
CA THR A 252 3.48 -0.38 -3.73
C THR A 252 4.78 -0.47 -2.92
N ARG A 253 5.74 -1.31 -3.32
CA ARG A 253 7.08 -1.34 -2.70
C ARG A 253 7.82 0.00 -2.87
N GLY A 254 7.62 0.69 -3.98
CA GLY A 254 8.08 2.05 -4.19
C GLY A 254 7.45 3.03 -3.21
N VAL A 255 6.12 2.98 -3.05
CA VAL A 255 5.37 3.85 -2.12
C VAL A 255 5.78 3.65 -0.66
N LYS A 256 6.07 2.41 -0.25
CA LYS A 256 6.63 2.10 1.09
C LYS A 256 7.85 2.96 1.41
N ILE A 257 8.70 3.22 0.41
CA ILE A 257 10.00 3.89 0.57
C ILE A 257 9.90 5.40 0.32
N ALA A 258 9.12 5.81 -0.69
CA ALA A 258 8.93 7.21 -1.07
C ALA A 258 8.28 8.02 0.06
N GLU A 259 8.56 9.32 0.18
CA GLU A 259 7.99 10.19 1.23
C GLU A 259 8.19 9.66 2.67
N GLY A 260 9.33 9.01 2.89
CA GLY A 260 9.74 8.41 4.15
C GLY A 260 9.48 6.90 4.18
N ASP A 261 10.56 6.13 4.38
CA ASP A 261 10.44 4.69 4.55
C ASP A 261 9.54 4.34 5.74
N THR A 262 8.54 3.48 5.53
CA THR A 262 7.56 3.11 6.55
C THR A 262 8.21 2.63 7.86
N THR A 263 9.34 1.92 7.82
CA THR A 263 10.03 1.47 9.04
C THR A 263 10.60 2.65 9.82
N VAL A 264 11.26 3.58 9.12
CA VAL A 264 11.83 4.79 9.73
C VAL A 264 10.72 5.70 10.28
N LEU A 265 9.61 5.83 9.55
CA LEU A 265 8.43 6.54 10.04
C LEU A 265 7.86 5.89 11.30
N CYS A 266 7.71 4.55 11.34
CA CYS A 266 7.23 3.87 12.54
C CYS A 266 8.12 4.12 13.76
N ILE A 267 9.45 4.09 13.59
CA ILE A 267 10.43 4.41 14.65
C ILE A 267 10.24 5.84 15.16
N ARG A 268 10.12 6.82 14.25
CA ARG A 268 9.88 8.21 14.61
C ARG A 268 8.58 8.39 15.37
N LEU A 269 7.48 7.82 14.86
CA LEU A 269 6.16 7.97 15.46
C LEU A 269 6.10 7.29 16.83
N ALA A 270 6.60 6.08 16.97
CA ALA A 270 6.70 5.40 18.25
C ALA A 270 7.51 6.24 19.27
N SER A 271 8.62 6.83 18.84
CA SER A 271 9.40 7.75 19.69
C SER A 271 8.59 8.97 20.13
N ASP A 272 7.87 9.61 19.21
CA ASP A 272 7.07 10.80 19.52
C ASP A 272 5.90 10.46 20.46
N ILE A 273 5.28 9.28 20.32
CA ILE A 273 4.23 8.78 21.24
C ILE A 273 4.82 8.47 22.62
N LEU A 274 5.90 7.70 22.70
CA LEU A 274 6.45 7.21 23.96
C LEU A 274 7.12 8.31 24.79
N TYR A 275 7.63 9.36 24.14
CA TYR A 275 8.10 10.57 24.81
C TYR A 275 6.97 11.56 25.13
N GLY A 276 5.72 11.28 24.78
CA GLY A 276 4.58 12.16 25.03
C GLY A 276 4.62 13.47 24.24
N LYS A 277 5.32 13.50 23.10
CA LYS A 277 5.37 14.69 22.22
C LYS A 277 4.09 14.87 21.43
N ILE A 278 3.34 13.78 21.23
CA ILE A 278 2.02 13.79 20.64
C ILE A 278 1.06 12.96 21.49
N THR A 279 -0.20 13.33 21.48
CA THR A 279 -1.29 12.55 22.05
C THR A 279 -2.20 12.12 20.91
N LEU A 280 -2.29 10.80 20.69
CA LEU A 280 -3.19 10.24 19.69
C LEU A 280 -4.62 10.13 20.26
N PRO A 281 -5.65 10.10 19.39
CA PRO A 281 -7.01 9.83 19.83
C PRO A 281 -7.09 8.51 20.60
N THR A 282 -7.70 8.55 21.78
CA THR A 282 -7.98 7.35 22.58
C THR A 282 -8.98 6.45 21.85
N PRO A 283 -9.00 5.14 22.14
CA PRO A 283 -10.03 4.25 21.64
C PRO A 283 -11.44 4.76 21.95
N LEU A 284 -12.37 4.64 21.00
CA LEU A 284 -13.78 4.96 21.20
C LEU A 284 -14.46 3.90 22.10
N ASP A 285 -14.05 2.64 21.91
CA ASP A 285 -14.45 1.51 22.74
C ASP A 285 -13.22 0.68 23.11
N SER A 286 -12.78 0.86 24.36
CA SER A 286 -11.64 0.16 24.95
C SER A 286 -11.87 -1.35 25.16
N SER A 287 -13.11 -1.84 25.01
CA SER A 287 -13.42 -3.27 25.13
C SER A 287 -13.18 -4.06 23.85
N THR A 288 -12.98 -3.40 22.71
CA THR A 288 -12.70 -4.06 21.42
C THR A 288 -11.35 -4.78 21.43
N LEU A 289 -11.22 -5.86 20.64
CA LEU A 289 -9.99 -6.63 20.54
C LEU A 289 -8.80 -5.74 20.10
N LEU A 290 -9.02 -4.88 19.10
CA LEU A 290 -7.98 -4.00 18.56
C LEU A 290 -7.54 -2.92 19.57
N ALA A 291 -8.47 -2.38 20.37
CA ALA A 291 -8.12 -1.42 21.42
C ALA A 291 -7.33 -2.06 22.56
N GLN A 292 -7.69 -3.28 22.96
CA GLN A 292 -6.95 -4.03 23.96
C GLN A 292 -5.53 -4.38 23.48
N HIS A 293 -5.39 -4.78 22.22
CA HIS A 293 -4.08 -5.03 21.58
C HIS A 293 -3.20 -3.79 21.53
N GLU A 294 -3.75 -2.64 21.14
CA GLU A 294 -3.04 -1.36 21.20
C GLU A 294 -2.53 -1.06 22.62
N ASN A 295 -3.38 -1.24 23.63
CA ASN A 295 -3.02 -0.96 25.02
C ASN A 295 -1.90 -1.89 25.52
N ILE A 296 -1.96 -3.18 25.20
CA ILE A 296 -0.92 -4.17 25.52
C ILE A 296 0.43 -3.73 24.93
N LEU A 297 0.47 -3.48 23.62
CA LEU A 297 1.72 -3.12 22.94
C LEU A 297 2.27 -1.75 23.39
N LEU A 298 1.41 -0.78 23.73
CA LEU A 298 1.83 0.47 24.35
C LEU A 298 2.49 0.21 25.72
N GLY A 299 1.91 -0.67 26.53
CA GLY A 299 2.47 -1.08 27.82
C GLY A 299 3.85 -1.72 27.67
N GLU A 300 3.98 -2.69 26.77
CA GLU A 300 5.25 -3.36 26.46
C GLU A 300 6.31 -2.37 25.97
N ALA A 301 5.97 -1.49 25.04
CA ALA A 301 6.90 -0.52 24.48
C ALA A 301 7.38 0.50 25.53
N ARG A 302 6.48 0.92 26.44
CA ARG A 302 6.86 1.76 27.61
C ARG A 302 7.81 1.02 28.55
N ALA A 303 7.54 -0.25 28.85
CA ALA A 303 8.42 -1.07 29.67
C ALA A 303 9.81 -1.26 29.03
N LEU A 304 9.86 -1.47 27.71
CA LEU A 304 11.10 -1.57 26.94
C LEU A 304 11.88 -0.24 26.95
N LEU A 305 11.20 0.90 26.80
CA LEU A 305 11.84 2.21 26.89
C LEU A 305 12.45 2.45 28.27
N LEU A 306 11.75 2.07 29.34
CA LEU A 306 12.29 2.14 30.71
C LEU A 306 13.53 1.25 30.88
N LYS A 307 13.51 0.01 30.36
CA LYS A 307 14.70 -0.87 30.34
C LYS A 307 15.87 -0.29 29.54
N CYS A 308 15.61 0.65 28.63
CA CYS A 308 16.61 1.37 27.86
C CYS A 308 16.98 2.73 28.49
N ASN A 309 16.74 2.91 29.79
CA ASN A 309 17.00 4.15 30.54
C ASN A 309 16.31 5.39 29.94
N GLY A 310 15.13 5.21 29.33
CA GLY A 310 14.41 6.30 28.67
C GLY A 310 15.09 6.83 27.39
N ASN A 311 16.14 6.16 26.89
CA ASN A 311 16.90 6.63 25.74
C ASN A 311 16.61 5.80 24.48
N PHE A 312 15.75 6.36 23.61
CA PHE A 312 15.35 5.79 22.31
C PHE A 312 16.51 5.67 21.31
N ARG A 313 17.64 6.34 21.56
CA ARG A 313 18.84 6.34 20.72
C ARG A 313 19.97 5.47 21.29
N SER A 314 19.74 4.80 22.42
CA SER A 314 20.74 3.91 23.01
C SER A 314 20.94 2.63 22.18
N PRO A 315 22.12 1.97 22.26
CA PRO A 315 22.32 0.65 21.65
C PRO A 315 21.32 -0.40 22.16
N ALA A 316 20.89 -0.29 23.42
CA ALA A 316 19.85 -1.14 23.99
C ALA A 316 18.50 -0.93 23.31
N ALA A 317 18.09 0.34 23.10
CA ALA A 317 16.86 0.64 22.37
C ALA A 317 16.90 0.13 20.92
N ASN A 318 18.05 0.25 20.25
CA ASN A 318 18.24 -0.34 18.91
C ASN A 318 17.99 -1.86 18.89
N ARG A 319 18.48 -2.57 19.92
CA ARG A 319 18.34 -4.03 20.00
C ARG A 319 16.94 -4.49 20.43
N TYR A 320 16.30 -3.78 21.35
CA TYR A 320 15.12 -4.29 22.06
C TYR A 320 13.84 -3.48 21.85
N LEU A 321 13.91 -2.20 21.47
CA LEU A 321 12.73 -1.34 21.32
C LEU A 321 12.39 -1.06 19.86
N LEU A 322 13.39 -0.68 19.05
CA LEU A 322 13.19 -0.34 17.64
C LEU A 322 12.51 -1.47 16.82
N PRO A 323 12.83 -2.77 17.03
CA PRO A 323 12.16 -3.85 16.30
C PRO A 323 10.64 -3.89 16.52
N HIS A 324 10.14 -3.42 17.67
CA HIS A 324 8.72 -3.44 18.02
C HIS A 324 7.95 -2.21 17.55
N CYS A 325 8.64 -1.14 17.12
CA CYS A 325 8.00 0.13 16.75
C CYS A 325 7.00 -0.02 15.60
N ARG A 326 7.31 -0.88 14.62
CA ARG A 326 6.39 -1.13 13.50
C ARG A 326 5.13 -1.86 13.96
N THR A 327 5.27 -2.87 14.82
CA THR A 327 4.12 -3.62 15.36
C THR A 327 3.22 -2.71 16.18
N LEU A 328 3.80 -1.87 17.05
CA LEU A 328 3.05 -0.88 17.82
C LEU A 328 2.27 0.10 16.93
N VAL A 329 2.95 0.75 15.99
CA VAL A 329 2.31 1.74 15.10
C VAL A 329 1.24 1.09 14.22
N LYS A 330 1.48 -0.14 13.77
CA LYS A 330 0.50 -0.91 12.99
C LYS A 330 -0.74 -1.25 13.83
N ALA A 331 -0.60 -1.65 15.09
CA ALA A 331 -1.72 -1.96 15.97
C ALA A 331 -2.62 -0.73 16.23
N ILE A 332 -1.99 0.42 16.55
CA ILE A 332 -2.70 1.70 16.70
C ILE A 332 -3.44 2.04 15.40
N GLY A 333 -2.76 1.91 14.26
CA GLY A 333 -3.36 2.16 12.95
C GLY A 333 -4.54 1.23 12.65
N HIS A 334 -4.46 -0.06 12.98
CA HIS A 334 -5.55 -1.01 12.75
C HIS A 334 -6.81 -0.65 13.55
N ARG A 335 -6.67 -0.32 14.84
CA ARG A 335 -7.80 0.16 15.64
C ARG A 335 -8.41 1.42 15.03
N MET A 336 -7.59 2.42 14.71
CA MET A 336 -8.10 3.69 14.14
C MET A 336 -8.78 3.50 12.79
N ALA A 337 -8.27 2.60 11.95
CA ALA A 337 -8.90 2.26 10.68
C ALA A 337 -10.25 1.56 10.88
N TYR A 338 -10.33 0.61 11.82
CA TYR A 338 -11.58 -0.05 12.19
C TYR A 338 -12.61 0.94 12.71
N GLU A 339 -12.23 1.83 13.62
CA GLU A 339 -13.14 2.86 14.17
C GLU A 339 -13.61 3.85 13.12
N ALA A 340 -12.73 4.27 12.19
CA ALA A 340 -13.11 5.14 11.08
C ALA A 340 -14.16 4.48 10.18
N ALA A 341 -13.95 3.19 9.83
CA ALA A 341 -14.89 2.43 9.02
C ALA A 341 -16.20 2.12 9.75
N ALA A 342 -16.14 1.83 11.06
CA ALA A 342 -17.33 1.63 11.88
C ALA A 342 -18.17 2.91 11.98
N ALA A 343 -17.53 4.08 12.12
CA ALA A 343 -18.21 5.36 12.14
C ALA A 343 -18.84 5.74 10.78
N ALA A 344 -18.31 5.20 9.68
CA ALA A 344 -18.83 5.39 8.33
C ALA A 344 -19.93 4.37 7.94
N ASP A 345 -20.28 3.44 8.83
CA ASP A 345 -21.36 2.46 8.65
C ASP A 345 -21.19 1.60 7.36
N ILE A 346 -19.96 1.15 7.10
CA ILE A 346 -19.72 0.19 6.00
C ILE A 346 -20.39 -1.16 6.28
N ASP A 347 -20.50 -2.02 5.26
CA ASP A 347 -21.10 -3.36 5.43
C ASP A 347 -20.49 -4.11 6.64
N PRO A 348 -21.32 -4.55 7.61
CA PRO A 348 -20.84 -5.15 8.85
C PRO A 348 -19.96 -6.39 8.65
N VAL A 349 -20.15 -7.14 7.55
CA VAL A 349 -19.36 -8.34 7.25
C VAL A 349 -17.97 -7.97 6.80
N LEU A 350 -17.83 -6.92 5.98
CA LEU A 350 -16.53 -6.40 5.58
C LEU A 350 -15.77 -5.83 6.79
N LEU A 351 -16.46 -5.07 7.64
CA LEU A 351 -15.87 -4.54 8.87
C LEU A 351 -15.40 -5.66 9.80
N LYS A 352 -16.21 -6.71 9.99
CA LYS A 352 -15.85 -7.85 10.83
C LYS A 352 -14.71 -8.67 10.24
N LEU A 353 -14.71 -8.89 8.92
CA LEU A 353 -13.63 -9.59 8.24
C LEU A 353 -12.31 -8.82 8.32
N TYR A 354 -12.36 -7.49 8.24
CA TYR A 354 -11.20 -6.63 8.46
C TYR A 354 -10.64 -6.79 9.88
N GLU A 355 -11.50 -6.74 10.91
CA GLU A 355 -11.07 -6.95 12.31
C GLU A 355 -10.36 -8.30 12.47
N VAL A 356 -10.95 -9.38 11.94
CA VAL A 356 -10.35 -10.72 11.92
C VAL A 356 -8.99 -10.72 11.23
N GLY A 357 -8.87 -10.06 10.08
CA GLY A 357 -7.59 -9.94 9.36
C GLY A 357 -6.52 -9.18 10.15
N ALA A 358 -6.90 -8.11 10.84
CA ALA A 358 -6.02 -7.34 11.73
C ALA A 358 -5.55 -8.19 12.92
N VAL A 359 -6.47 -8.91 13.58
CA VAL A 359 -6.18 -9.87 14.67
C VAL A 359 -5.21 -10.96 14.21
N LYS A 360 -5.45 -11.56 13.03
CA LYS A 360 -4.56 -12.59 12.46
C LYS A 360 -3.12 -12.11 12.25
N SER A 361 -2.92 -10.80 12.08
CA SER A 361 -1.60 -10.23 11.83
C SER A 361 -0.67 -10.21 13.05
N ASP A 362 -1.22 -10.41 14.25
CA ASP A 362 -0.46 -10.58 15.51
C ASP A 362 -1.17 -11.57 16.46
N LEU A 363 -1.68 -12.68 15.90
CA LEU A 363 -2.52 -13.64 16.63
C LEU A 363 -1.86 -14.18 17.90
N ALA A 364 -0.53 -14.23 17.95
CA ALA A 364 0.22 -14.65 19.12
C ALA A 364 -0.08 -13.75 20.33
N CYS A 365 -0.03 -12.43 20.18
CA CYS A 365 -0.30 -11.48 21.26
C CYS A 365 -1.74 -11.65 21.80
N TYR A 366 -2.72 -11.78 20.90
CA TYR A 366 -4.12 -11.96 21.29
C TYR A 366 -4.35 -13.27 22.06
N VAL A 367 -3.71 -14.36 21.66
CA VAL A 367 -3.82 -15.66 22.33
C VAL A 367 -3.08 -15.65 23.68
N GLU A 368 -1.88 -15.08 23.72
CA GLU A 368 -1.05 -14.96 24.93
C GLU A 368 -1.78 -14.21 26.05
N HIS A 369 -2.52 -13.18 25.70
CA HIS A 369 -3.30 -12.37 26.63
C HIS A 369 -4.75 -12.87 26.82
N GLY A 370 -5.11 -14.02 26.26
CA GLY A 370 -6.42 -14.64 26.45
C GLY A 370 -7.59 -13.89 25.81
N LEU A 371 -7.33 -13.02 24.83
CA LEU A 371 -8.35 -12.16 24.20
C LEU A 371 -9.24 -12.94 23.23
N VAL A 372 -8.65 -13.86 22.46
CA VAL A 372 -9.38 -14.73 21.53
C VAL A 372 -8.58 -16.01 21.27
N SER A 373 -9.28 -17.12 21.03
CA SER A 373 -8.64 -18.37 20.62
C SER A 373 -8.43 -18.44 19.11
N ARG A 374 -7.45 -19.25 18.69
CA ARG A 374 -7.22 -19.51 17.25
C ARG A 374 -8.45 -20.11 16.57
N SER A 375 -9.15 -21.04 17.23
CA SER A 375 -10.35 -21.67 16.68
C SER A 375 -11.46 -20.64 16.45
N LYS A 376 -11.65 -19.71 17.41
CA LYS A 376 -12.68 -18.70 17.30
C LYS A 376 -12.44 -17.74 16.15
N VAL A 377 -11.17 -17.37 15.90
CA VAL A 377 -10.79 -16.54 14.75
C VAL A 377 -11.13 -17.23 13.43
N VAL A 378 -10.85 -18.54 13.30
CA VAL A 378 -11.17 -19.34 12.11
C VAL A 378 -12.69 -19.46 11.90
N GLU A 379 -13.46 -19.67 12.97
CA GLU A 379 -14.93 -19.73 12.91
C GLU A 379 -15.54 -18.40 12.41
N ILE A 380 -15.08 -17.26 12.95
CA ILE A 380 -15.57 -15.95 12.54
C ILE A 380 -15.18 -15.67 11.09
N GLU A 381 -13.94 -16.00 10.70
CA GLU A 381 -13.47 -15.87 9.32
C GLU A 381 -14.37 -16.65 8.35
N ASP A 382 -14.57 -17.95 8.61
CA ASP A 382 -15.40 -18.81 7.76
C ASP A 382 -16.84 -18.31 7.66
N SER A 383 -17.43 -17.83 8.76
CA SER A 383 -18.77 -17.24 8.77
C SER A 383 -18.83 -16.00 7.88
N CYS A 384 -17.84 -15.10 7.96
CA CYS A 384 -17.81 -13.89 7.14
C CYS A 384 -17.64 -14.23 5.65
N ILE A 385 -16.72 -15.14 5.31
CA ILE A 385 -16.52 -15.57 3.92
C ILE A 385 -17.79 -16.24 3.37
N THR A 386 -18.43 -17.12 4.16
CA THR A 386 -19.73 -17.73 3.83
C THR A 386 -20.76 -16.67 3.46
N GLU A 387 -20.96 -15.67 4.30
CA GLU A 387 -21.97 -14.64 4.07
C GLU A 387 -21.67 -13.81 2.81
N LEU A 388 -20.40 -13.42 2.61
CA LEU A 388 -19.99 -12.71 1.40
C LEU A 388 -20.27 -13.52 0.13
N MET A 389 -19.88 -14.80 0.13
CA MET A 389 -20.04 -15.68 -1.02
C MET A 389 -21.50 -16.06 -1.30
N LYS A 390 -22.40 -16.07 -0.30
CA LYS A 390 -23.82 -16.41 -0.48
C LYS A 390 -24.60 -15.37 -1.28
N GLY A 391 -24.16 -14.12 -1.35
CA GLY A 391 -24.93 -13.11 -2.07
C GLY A 391 -24.40 -11.68 -2.13
N LYS A 392 -23.29 -11.35 -1.47
CA LYS A 392 -22.76 -9.96 -1.46
C LYS A 392 -21.56 -9.77 -2.40
N ILE A 393 -20.81 -10.83 -2.68
CA ILE A 393 -19.56 -10.76 -3.44
C ILE A 393 -19.74 -10.12 -4.81
N TRP A 394 -20.83 -10.43 -5.51
CA TRP A 394 -21.12 -9.90 -6.85
C TRP A 394 -21.43 -8.41 -6.84
N THR A 395 -22.17 -7.94 -5.84
CA THR A 395 -22.47 -6.52 -5.67
C THR A 395 -21.16 -5.75 -5.49
N PHE A 396 -20.31 -6.17 -4.56
CA PHE A 396 -19.02 -5.51 -4.32
C PHE A 396 -18.10 -5.53 -5.55
N LEU A 397 -18.04 -6.66 -6.26
CA LEU A 397 -17.23 -6.76 -7.47
C LEU A 397 -17.77 -5.91 -8.62
N SER A 398 -19.09 -5.75 -8.72
CA SER A 398 -19.72 -4.89 -9.73
C SER A 398 -19.48 -3.41 -9.41
N ASP A 399 -19.59 -3.02 -8.14
CA ASP A 399 -19.29 -1.65 -7.69
C ASP A 399 -17.82 -1.31 -7.96
N ILE A 400 -16.91 -2.27 -7.73
CA ILE A 400 -15.49 -2.10 -8.05
C ILE A 400 -15.25 -2.00 -9.55
N ASP A 401 -15.95 -2.79 -10.38
CA ASP A 401 -15.84 -2.70 -11.84
C ASP A 401 -16.21 -1.29 -12.34
N VAL A 402 -17.27 -0.71 -11.77
CA VAL A 402 -17.69 0.68 -12.08
C VAL A 402 -16.64 1.71 -11.64
N ASP A 403 -15.97 1.49 -10.50
CA ASP A 403 -15.00 2.43 -9.92
C ASP A 403 -13.61 2.35 -10.59
N VAL A 404 -13.06 1.14 -10.74
CA VAL A 404 -11.67 0.93 -11.21
C VAL A 404 -11.56 0.12 -12.50
N GLY A 405 -12.63 -0.55 -12.95
CA GLY A 405 -12.58 -1.48 -14.09
C GLY A 405 -12.15 -0.83 -15.41
N THR A 406 -12.49 0.45 -15.62
CA THR A 406 -12.05 1.22 -16.80
C THR A 406 -10.55 1.51 -16.83
N PHE A 407 -9.85 1.33 -15.71
CA PHE A 407 -8.41 1.54 -15.58
C PHE A 407 -7.63 0.23 -15.44
N CYS A 408 -8.31 -0.91 -15.51
CA CYS A 408 -7.71 -2.23 -15.45
C CYS A 408 -7.74 -2.86 -16.83
N ASP A 409 -6.58 -3.08 -17.43
CA ASP A 409 -6.44 -3.62 -18.78
C ASP A 409 -5.99 -5.09 -18.80
N ALA A 410 -5.92 -5.72 -17.63
CA ALA A 410 -5.49 -7.11 -17.48
C ALA A 410 -6.16 -8.08 -18.48
N PRO A 411 -5.38 -8.77 -19.36
CA PRO A 411 -5.90 -9.69 -20.37
C PRO A 411 -6.76 -10.83 -19.79
N ILE A 412 -6.48 -11.27 -18.56
CA ILE A 412 -7.23 -12.36 -17.91
C ILE A 412 -8.67 -11.99 -17.53
N LEU A 413 -9.08 -10.73 -17.69
CA LEU A 413 -10.42 -10.27 -17.31
C LEU A 413 -11.53 -10.74 -18.26
N SER A 414 -11.23 -11.01 -19.54
CA SER A 414 -12.19 -11.51 -20.53
C SER A 414 -11.53 -12.34 -21.63
N GLY A 415 -12.32 -13.19 -22.31
CA GLY A 415 -11.82 -13.95 -23.46
C GLY A 415 -11.44 -13.06 -24.64
N GLU A 416 -12.17 -11.96 -24.83
CA GLU A 416 -11.88 -10.93 -25.83
C GLU A 416 -10.51 -10.29 -25.60
N ARG A 417 -10.27 -9.74 -24.40
CA ARG A 417 -8.98 -9.13 -24.04
C ARG A 417 -7.83 -10.13 -24.10
N TRP A 418 -8.08 -11.38 -23.72
CA TRP A 418 -7.10 -12.45 -23.85
C TRP A 418 -6.74 -12.70 -25.32
N GLY A 419 -7.72 -12.72 -26.22
CA GLY A 419 -7.51 -12.85 -27.66
C GLY A 419 -6.75 -11.68 -28.26
N GLU A 420 -7.10 -10.44 -27.89
CA GLU A 420 -6.38 -9.23 -28.30
C GLU A 420 -4.93 -9.27 -27.85
N PHE A 421 -4.68 -9.61 -26.59
CA PHE A 421 -3.33 -9.76 -26.04
C PHE A 421 -2.53 -10.82 -26.80
N LEU A 422 -3.10 -12.00 -27.07
CA LEU A 422 -2.43 -13.03 -27.86
C LEU A 422 -2.04 -12.54 -29.26
N GLY A 423 -2.85 -11.67 -29.87
CA GLY A 423 -2.56 -11.05 -31.16
C GLY A 423 -1.34 -10.11 -31.16
N THR A 424 -0.90 -9.66 -29.97
CA THR A 424 0.30 -8.82 -29.81
C THR A 424 1.60 -9.63 -29.64
N LEU A 425 1.50 -10.95 -29.43
CA LEU A 425 2.64 -11.79 -29.13
C LEU A 425 3.30 -12.33 -30.39
N ASP A 426 4.63 -12.42 -30.35
CA ASP A 426 5.40 -13.09 -31.40
C ASP A 426 4.99 -14.57 -31.49
N THR A 427 4.60 -14.99 -32.70
CA THR A 427 4.20 -16.38 -32.98
C THR A 427 5.33 -17.11 -33.70
N PHE A 428 5.84 -18.17 -33.08
CA PHE A 428 6.88 -19.05 -33.65
C PHE A 428 6.25 -20.36 -34.13
N ASN A 429 6.10 -20.52 -35.43
CA ASN A 429 5.54 -21.72 -36.05
C ASN A 429 6.65 -22.69 -36.46
N GLY A 430 6.45 -23.99 -36.24
CA GLY A 430 7.34 -25.02 -36.78
C GLY A 430 7.19 -25.12 -38.30
N GLN A 431 8.31 -25.20 -39.03
CA GLN A 431 8.31 -25.63 -40.42
C GLN A 431 8.72 -27.11 -40.47
N GLU A 432 7.88 -27.92 -41.11
CA GLU A 432 8.00 -29.36 -41.38
C GLU A 432 7.54 -30.37 -40.32
N VAL A 433 6.89 -31.42 -40.85
CA VAL A 433 6.39 -32.60 -40.14
C VAL A 433 7.59 -33.37 -39.61
N VAL A 434 7.71 -33.45 -38.29
CA VAL A 434 8.65 -34.38 -37.64
C VAL A 434 8.21 -35.80 -38.02
N THR A 435 8.83 -36.40 -39.04
CA THR A 435 8.76 -37.84 -39.25
C THR A 435 9.51 -38.50 -38.09
N THR A 436 8.74 -38.90 -37.07
CA THR A 436 9.21 -39.74 -35.98
C THR A 436 9.67 -41.09 -36.55
N TYR A 437 10.94 -41.43 -36.34
CA TYR A 437 11.52 -42.76 -36.60
C TYR A 437 11.16 -43.74 -35.48
#